data_AF-A0A2N5J720-F1
#
_entry.id   AF-A0A2N5J720-F1
#
_cell.length_a   1.000
_cell.length_b   1.000
_cell.length_c   1.000
_cell.angle_alpha   90.00
_cell.angle_beta   90.00
_cell.angle_gamma   90.00
#
_symmetry.space_group_name_H-M   'P 1'
#
loop_
_entity.id
_entity.type
_entity.pdbx_description
1 polymer ?
#
loop_
_entity_poly.entity_id
_entity_poly.type
_entity_poly.pdbx_seq_one_letter_code
_entity_poly.pdbx_strand_id
1 'polypeptide(L)'
;MKAGHVPGWAGGDAVVDVADFRGLEEYRQWLLMFRLLRDYPEGLIRSRGLARLPRIEARVRGSYYHGLVAEWRETLKDPDPDRLRSVALDVSQKGIDMRSIMPFAGVMGREDLMRVIGDSRNEWGKGFGIRRGPFAHR
;
A
#
# COMPACT_ATOMS: atom_id res chain seq x y z
N MET A 1 -13.27 -12.58 -19.47
CA MET A 1 -12.20 -13.47 -18.98
C MET A 1 -11.33 -12.68 -18.01
N LYS A 2 -11.23 -13.20 -16.78
CA LYS A 2 -10.42 -12.87 -15.59
C LYS A 2 -10.14 -11.39 -15.29
N ALA A 3 -10.81 -10.90 -14.22
CA ALA A 3 -10.41 -9.72 -13.46
C ALA A 3 -8.93 -9.79 -13.08
N GLY A 4 -8.27 -8.64 -12.95
CA GLY A 4 -6.85 -8.52 -12.66
C GLY A 4 -6.49 -9.22 -11.37
N HIS A 5 -6.05 -10.48 -11.48
CA HIS A 5 -5.68 -11.32 -10.36
C HIS A 5 -4.29 -10.91 -9.86
N VAL A 6 -4.21 -10.35 -8.66
CA VAL A 6 -2.97 -10.19 -7.92
C VAL A 6 -2.82 -11.40 -7.00
N PRO A 7 -1.75 -12.20 -7.10
CA PRO A 7 -1.59 -13.41 -6.27
C PRO A 7 -1.56 -13.07 -4.79
N GLY A 8 -2.48 -13.68 -4.02
CA GLY A 8 -2.51 -13.62 -2.56
C GLY A 8 -1.33 -14.39 -1.94
N TRP A 9 -0.75 -13.82 -0.88
CA TRP A 9 0.32 -14.45 -0.11
C TRP A 9 -0.26 -15.32 1.01
N ALA A 10 0.36 -16.48 1.25
CA ALA A 10 -0.09 -17.48 2.21
C ALA A 10 -0.11 -16.90 3.64
N GLY A 11 -1.29 -16.91 4.27
CA GLY A 11 -1.54 -16.35 5.60
C GLY A 11 -3.01 -15.96 5.84
N GLY A 12 -3.80 -15.85 4.78
CA GLY A 12 -5.26 -15.73 4.82
C GLY A 12 -5.79 -15.51 3.41
N ASP A 13 -6.77 -16.31 3.00
CA ASP A 13 -7.31 -16.40 1.62
C ASP A 13 -8.07 -15.15 1.12
N ALA A 14 -7.73 -13.96 1.61
CA ALA A 14 -8.25 -12.71 1.08
C ALA A 14 -7.48 -12.34 -0.19
N VAL A 15 -8.02 -12.75 -1.34
CA VAL A 15 -7.62 -12.23 -2.65
C VAL A 15 -8.06 -10.77 -2.69
N VAL A 16 -7.09 -9.85 -2.65
CA VAL A 16 -7.35 -8.40 -2.81
C VAL A 16 -7.48 -8.09 -4.30
N ASP A 17 -8.65 -7.60 -4.71
CA ASP A 17 -8.94 -7.14 -6.06
C ASP A 17 -8.79 -5.61 -6.15
N VAL A 18 -8.44 -5.11 -7.33
CA VAL A 18 -8.50 -3.68 -7.68
C VAL A 18 -9.87 -3.07 -7.34
N ALA A 19 -10.94 -3.86 -7.45
CA ALA A 19 -12.30 -3.46 -7.13
C ALA A 19 -12.55 -3.19 -5.62
N ASP A 20 -11.67 -3.64 -4.73
CA ASP A 20 -11.78 -3.40 -3.28
C ASP A 20 -11.43 -1.95 -2.91
N PHE A 21 -10.82 -1.21 -3.84
CA PHE A 21 -10.32 0.14 -3.61
C PHE A 21 -11.25 1.19 -4.20
N ARG A 22 -11.40 2.32 -3.50
CA ARG A 22 -12.28 3.42 -3.94
C ARG A 22 -11.70 4.26 -5.07
N GLY A 23 -10.39 4.16 -5.31
CA GLY A 23 -9.71 4.94 -6.32
C GLY A 23 -8.29 4.46 -6.61
N LEU A 24 -7.77 4.88 -7.76
CA LEU A 24 -6.42 4.55 -8.22
C LEU A 24 -5.34 4.90 -7.20
N GLU A 25 -5.49 6.02 -6.49
CA GLU A 25 -4.49 6.44 -5.49
C GLU A 25 -4.47 5.50 -4.28
N GLU A 26 -5.65 5.07 -3.81
CA GLU A 26 -5.78 4.11 -2.72
C GLU A 26 -5.16 2.76 -3.10
N TYR A 27 -5.47 2.28 -4.31
CA TYR A 27 -4.87 1.07 -4.87
C TYR A 27 -3.35 1.20 -5.02
N ARG A 28 -2.86 2.34 -5.52
CA ARG A 28 -1.42 2.59 -5.69
C ARG A 28 -0.69 2.56 -4.35
N GLN A 29 -1.25 3.16 -3.31
CA GLN A 29 -0.65 3.16 -1.97
C GLN A 29 -0.59 1.73 -1.40
N TRP A 30 -1.64 0.95 -1.60
CA TRP A 30 -1.64 -0.47 -1.23
C TRP A 30 -0.59 -1.26 -2.03
N LEU A 31 -0.54 -1.10 -3.35
CA LEU A 31 0.41 -1.80 -4.21
C LEU A 31 1.86 -1.44 -3.88
N LEU A 32 2.12 -0.18 -3.53
CA LEU A 32 3.42 0.28 -3.05
C LEU A 32 3.79 -0.49 -1.78
N MET A 33 2.89 -0.55 -0.79
CA MET A 33 3.13 -1.30 0.45
C MET A 33 3.34 -2.78 0.21
N PHE A 34 2.52 -3.40 -0.64
CA PHE A 34 2.65 -4.80 -1.02
C PHE A 34 4.01 -5.11 -1.61
N ARG A 35 4.46 -4.33 -2.61
CA ARG A 35 5.78 -4.53 -3.23
C ARG A 35 6.93 -4.19 -2.30
N LEU A 36 6.77 -3.18 -1.46
CA LEU A 36 7.76 -2.86 -0.44
C LEU A 36 8.00 -4.07 0.46
N LEU A 37 6.94 -4.66 1.02
CA LEU A 37 7.04 -5.81 1.93
C LEU A 37 7.49 -7.10 1.24
N ARG A 38 7.22 -7.24 -0.06
CA ARG A 38 7.62 -8.41 -0.86
C ARG A 38 9.07 -8.34 -1.30
N ASP A 39 9.53 -7.18 -1.76
CA ASP A 39 10.79 -7.04 -2.51
C ASP A 39 11.94 -6.48 -1.66
N TYR A 40 11.65 -5.88 -0.50
CA TYR A 40 12.66 -5.24 0.34
C TYR A 40 12.86 -5.98 1.66
N PRO A 41 14.09 -6.04 2.20
CA PRO A 41 14.36 -6.68 3.48
C PRO A 41 13.58 -6.01 4.62
N GLU A 42 12.90 -6.80 5.44
CA GLU A 42 12.07 -6.29 6.54
C GLU A 42 12.85 -5.43 7.53
N GLY A 43 14.10 -5.82 7.87
CA GLY A 43 14.97 -5.03 8.73
C GLY A 43 15.27 -3.63 8.17
N LEU A 44 15.37 -3.49 6.84
CA LEU A 44 15.54 -2.20 6.19
C LEU A 44 14.24 -1.36 6.30
N ILE A 45 13.09 -1.98 6.05
CA ILE A 45 11.77 -1.35 6.16
C ILE A 45 11.56 -0.81 7.58
N ARG A 46 11.80 -1.65 8.59
CA ARG A 46 11.65 -1.31 10.02
C ARG A 46 12.58 -0.17 10.42
N SER A 47 13.88 -0.29 10.16
CA SER A 47 14.87 0.72 10.53
C SER A 47 14.60 2.07 9.88
N ARG A 48 14.26 2.10 8.57
CA ARG A 48 13.94 3.34 7.85
C ARG A 48 12.62 3.94 8.29
N GLY A 49 11.60 3.11 8.50
CA GLY A 49 10.30 3.54 9.02
C GLY A 49 10.44 4.22 10.37
N LEU A 50 11.12 3.58 11.32
CA LEU A 50 11.37 4.12 12.66
C LEU A 50 12.15 5.45 12.63
N ALA A 51 13.18 5.54 11.78
CA ALA A 51 13.95 6.76 11.62
C ALA A 51 13.12 7.93 11.05
N ARG A 52 12.04 7.64 10.31
CA ARG A 52 11.19 8.66 9.68
C ARG A 52 10.07 9.15 10.57
N LEU A 53 9.54 8.31 11.46
CA LEU A 53 8.36 8.63 12.28
C LEU A 53 8.43 9.96 13.04
N PRO A 54 9.55 10.36 13.69
CA PRO A 54 9.60 11.64 14.40
C PRO A 54 9.33 12.86 13.50
N ARG A 55 9.76 12.79 12.23
CA ARG A 55 9.50 13.88 11.26
C ARG A 55 8.05 13.94 10.83
N ILE A 56 7.36 12.80 10.82
CA ILE A 56 5.94 12.72 10.48
C ILE A 56 5.10 13.19 11.67
N GLU A 57 5.44 12.73 12.87
CA GLU A 57 4.82 13.13 14.14
C GLU A 57 4.78 14.66 14.31
N ALA A 58 5.87 15.34 13.94
CA ALA A 58 5.95 16.81 13.98
C ALA A 58 5.05 17.55 12.97
N ARG A 59 4.49 16.84 11.98
CA ARG A 59 3.71 17.42 10.88
C ARG A 59 2.22 17.09 10.93
N VAL A 60 1.87 15.93 11.49
CA VAL A 60 0.46 15.55 11.68
C VAL A 60 -0.19 16.45 12.74
N ARG A 61 -1.49 16.68 12.60
CA ARG A 61 -2.27 17.48 13.54
C ARG A 61 -3.53 16.72 13.94
N GLY A 62 -3.88 16.75 15.21
CA GLY A 62 -5.07 16.08 15.75
C GLY A 62 -4.78 14.70 16.33
N SER A 63 -5.50 14.37 17.41
CA SER A 63 -5.28 13.17 18.21
C SER A 63 -5.40 11.87 17.39
N TYR A 64 -6.32 11.84 16.42
CA TYR A 64 -6.51 10.71 15.52
C TYR A 64 -5.20 10.33 14.78
N TYR A 65 -4.59 11.30 14.08
CA TYR A 65 -3.39 11.04 13.30
C TYR A 65 -2.15 10.80 14.18
N HIS A 66 -2.09 11.38 15.38
CA HIS A 66 -1.07 10.99 16.37
C HIS A 66 -1.21 9.53 16.80
N GLY A 67 -2.45 9.03 16.94
CA GLY A 67 -2.73 7.61 17.19
C GLY A 67 -2.19 6.70 16.09
N LEU A 68 -2.39 7.07 14.82
CA LEU A 68 -1.86 6.31 13.67
C LEU A 68 -0.32 6.27 13.64
N VAL A 69 0.34 7.39 13.98
CA VAL A 69 1.81 7.43 14.11
C VAL A 69 2.30 6.53 15.26
N ALA A 70 1.58 6.50 16.38
CA ALA A 70 1.90 5.62 17.50
C ALA A 70 1.73 4.14 17.10
N GLU A 71 0.66 3.81 16.39
CA GLU A 71 0.41 2.45 15.89
C GLU A 71 1.49 2.00 14.89
N TRP A 72 1.94 2.89 14.00
CA TRP A 72 3.10 2.61 13.14
C TRP A 72 4.36 2.33 13.98
N ARG A 73 4.60 3.12 15.03
CA ARG A 73 5.76 2.94 15.91
C ARG A 73 5.74 1.58 16.61
N GLU A 74 4.59 1.15 17.11
CA GLU A 74 4.42 -0.16 17.74
C GLU A 74 4.63 -1.27 16.73
N THR A 75 3.96 -1.19 15.59
CA THR A 75 4.04 -2.18 14.51
C THR A 75 5.48 -2.37 14.01
N LEU A 76 6.23 -1.29 13.83
CA LEU A 76 7.61 -1.36 13.35
C LEU A 76 8.60 -1.91 14.39
N LYS A 77 8.27 -1.81 15.69
CA LYS A 77 9.06 -2.39 16.78
C LYS A 77 8.71 -3.85 17.08
N ASP A 78 7.52 -4.29 16.69
CA ASP A 78 7.07 -5.66 16.93
C ASP A 78 7.91 -6.65 16.11
N PRO A 79 8.55 -7.66 16.72
CA PRO A 79 9.31 -8.66 15.98
C PRO A 79 8.47 -9.54 15.06
N ASP A 80 7.14 -9.59 15.24
CA ASP A 80 6.23 -10.34 14.40
C ASP A 80 6.13 -9.70 12.99
N PRO A 81 6.54 -10.42 11.92
CA PRO A 81 6.42 -9.95 10.55
C PRO A 81 4.95 -9.84 10.10
N ASP A 82 4.05 -10.66 10.64
CA ASP A 82 2.65 -10.69 10.22
C ASP A 82 1.88 -9.46 10.73
N ARG A 83 2.28 -8.91 11.88
CA ARG A 83 1.74 -7.64 12.37
C ARG A 83 2.05 -6.47 11.42
N LEU A 84 3.28 -6.41 10.89
CA LEU A 84 3.64 -5.36 9.93
C LEU A 84 2.82 -5.49 8.64
N ARG A 85 2.64 -6.72 8.15
CA ARG A 85 1.85 -7.01 6.96
C ARG A 85 0.38 -6.66 7.14
N SER A 86 -0.23 -7.08 8.26
CA SER A 86 -1.66 -6.87 8.51
C SER A 86 -2.01 -5.38 8.54
N VAL A 87 -1.22 -4.57 9.22
CA VAL A 87 -1.42 -3.10 9.28
C VAL A 87 -1.16 -2.44 7.93
N ALA A 88 -0.09 -2.83 7.24
CA ALA A 88 0.29 -2.22 5.96
C ALA A 88 -0.68 -2.50 4.82
N LEU A 89 -1.30 -3.69 4.82
CA LEU A 89 -2.13 -4.20 3.72
C LEU A 89 -3.63 -4.20 4.04
N ASP A 90 -4.05 -3.71 5.20
CA ASP A 90 -5.46 -3.56 5.59
C ASP A 90 -6.21 -2.65 4.60
N VAL A 91 -7.28 -3.17 4.00
CA VAL A 91 -8.12 -2.44 3.03
C VAL A 91 -9.23 -1.61 3.70
N SER A 92 -9.37 -1.67 5.02
CA SER A 92 -10.31 -0.85 5.77
C SER A 92 -9.98 0.65 5.68
N GLN A 93 -10.94 1.50 6.06
CA GLN A 93 -10.70 2.95 6.18
C GLN A 93 -9.48 3.26 7.05
N LYS A 94 -9.28 2.51 8.14
CA LYS A 94 -8.13 2.70 9.03
C LYS A 94 -6.82 2.35 8.32
N GLY A 95 -6.77 1.23 7.60
CA GLY A 95 -5.58 0.84 6.83
C GLY A 95 -5.24 1.84 5.72
N ILE A 96 -6.25 2.45 5.11
CA ILE A 96 -6.09 3.53 4.13
C ILE A 96 -5.47 4.76 4.80
N ASP A 97 -6.00 5.17 5.96
CA ASP A 97 -5.46 6.30 6.71
C ASP A 97 -4.03 6.03 7.20
N MET A 98 -3.73 4.79 7.62
CA MET A 98 -2.38 4.35 7.96
C MET A 98 -1.40 4.51 6.79
N ARG A 99 -1.79 4.10 5.57
CA ARG A 99 -0.97 4.25 4.36
C ARG A 99 -0.81 5.70 3.91
N SER A 100 -1.77 6.57 4.22
CA SER A 100 -1.63 8.02 3.95
C SER A 100 -0.48 8.64 4.75
N ILE A 101 -0.16 8.08 5.92
CA ILE A 101 0.97 8.43 6.77
C ILE A 101 2.14 7.47 6.46
N MET A 102 2.66 7.50 5.23
CA MET A 102 3.65 6.52 4.76
C MET A 102 5.06 6.77 5.35
N PRO A 103 5.57 5.96 6.31
CA PRO A 103 6.88 6.19 6.92
C PRO A 103 8.05 5.68 6.05
N PHE A 104 7.76 5.06 4.90
CA PHE A 104 8.75 4.35 4.07
C PHE A 104 9.26 5.16 2.87
N ALA A 105 9.05 6.49 2.88
CA ALA A 105 9.57 7.36 1.84
C ALA A 105 11.10 7.18 1.68
N GLY A 106 11.52 6.80 0.48
CA GLY A 106 12.93 6.58 0.13
C GLY A 106 13.48 5.19 0.45
N VAL A 107 12.65 4.24 0.93
CA VAL A 107 13.05 2.82 1.00
C VAL A 107 13.01 2.20 -0.40
N MET A 108 11.92 2.42 -1.13
CA MET A 108 11.78 1.97 -2.50
C MET A 108 12.61 2.84 -3.45
N GLY A 109 13.38 2.21 -4.33
CA GLY A 109 14.13 2.87 -5.38
C GLY A 109 13.23 3.60 -6.39
N ARG A 110 13.76 4.62 -7.06
CA ARG A 110 12.98 5.43 -8.02
C ARG A 110 12.40 4.60 -9.16
N GLU A 111 13.17 3.65 -9.69
CA GLU A 111 12.68 2.78 -10.78
C GLU A 111 11.53 1.90 -10.34
N ASP A 112 11.64 1.26 -9.17
CA ASP A 112 10.58 0.40 -8.62
C ASP A 112 9.32 1.21 -8.31
N LEU A 113 9.47 2.42 -7.78
CA LEU A 113 8.36 3.35 -7.59
C LEU A 113 7.66 3.68 -8.92
N MET A 114 8.43 3.94 -9.99
CA MET A 114 7.87 4.19 -11.31
C MET A 114 7.16 2.96 -11.88
N ARG A 115 7.68 1.75 -11.63
CA ARG A 115 7.00 0.50 -11.99
C ARG A 115 5.66 0.36 -11.24
N VAL A 116 5.61 0.64 -9.93
CA VAL A 116 4.35 0.66 -9.17
C VAL A 116 3.35 1.66 -9.75
N ILE A 117 3.80 2.85 -10.16
CA ILE A 117 2.92 3.85 -10.79
C ILE A 117 2.39 3.34 -12.14
N GLY A 118 3.23 2.73 -12.97
CA GLY A 118 2.84 2.15 -14.26
C GLY A 118 1.84 1.01 -14.08
N ASP A 119 2.15 0.08 -13.19
CA ASP A 119 1.36 -1.12 -12.96
C ASP A 119 0.02 -0.80 -12.31
N SER A 120 0.00 0.09 -11.31
CA SER A 120 -1.25 0.56 -10.69
C SER A 120 -2.21 1.15 -11.71
N ARG A 121 -1.73 1.94 -12.69
CA ARG A 121 -2.57 2.49 -13.76
C ARG A 121 -3.08 1.42 -14.71
N ASN A 122 -2.21 0.49 -15.10
CA ASN A 122 -2.56 -0.60 -16.03
C ASN A 122 -3.59 -1.55 -15.42
N GLU A 123 -3.39 -1.96 -14.17
CA GLU A 123 -4.28 -2.85 -13.43
C GLU A 123 -5.60 -2.15 -13.12
N TRP A 124 -5.57 -0.87 -12.72
CA TRP A 124 -6.79 -0.07 -12.53
C TRP A 124 -7.62 0.04 -13.81
N GLY A 125 -6.99 0.35 -14.94
CA GLY A 125 -7.67 0.44 -16.24
C GLY A 125 -8.25 -0.89 -16.73
N LYS A 126 -7.65 -2.02 -16.35
CA LYS A 126 -8.13 -3.37 -16.67
C LYS A 126 -9.24 -3.82 -15.72
N GLY A 127 -9.11 -3.56 -14.41
CA GLY A 127 -10.08 -3.93 -13.38
C GLY A 127 -11.39 -3.15 -13.50
N PHE A 128 -11.31 -1.86 -13.82
CA PHE A 128 -12.47 -1.00 -14.07
C PHE A 128 -12.89 -0.93 -15.53
N GLY A 129 -12.42 -1.88 -16.36
CA GLY A 129 -12.66 -1.96 -17.80
C GLY A 129 -13.71 -0.97 -18.27
N ILE A 130 -13.23 0.19 -18.72
CA ILE A 130 -13.97 1.09 -19.59
C ILE A 130 -14.69 0.14 -20.54
N ARG A 131 -16.03 0.06 -20.45
CA ARG A 131 -16.84 -0.44 -21.56
C ARG A 131 -16.49 0.49 -22.70
N ARG A 132 -15.42 0.19 -23.44
CA ARG A 132 -15.27 0.67 -24.79
C ARG A 132 -16.42 -0.02 -25.50
N GLY A 133 -17.54 0.68 -25.56
CA GLY A 133 -18.60 0.36 -26.50
C GLY A 133 -17.99 0.20 -27.89
N PRO A 134 -18.68 -0.49 -28.80
CA PRO A 134 -18.11 -1.06 -30.02
C PRO A 134 -17.66 -0.03 -31.09
N PHE A 135 -17.38 1.22 -30.74
CA PHE A 135 -16.99 2.27 -31.67
C PHE A 135 -15.54 2.71 -31.45
N ALA A 136 -14.62 1.91 -31.98
CA ALA A 136 -13.27 2.36 -32.32
C ALA A 136 -12.75 1.59 -33.54
N HIS A 137 -13.57 1.53 -34.58
CA HIS A 137 -13.14 1.30 -35.96
C HIS A 137 -14.15 1.98 -36.89
N ARG A 138 -13.82 3.22 -37.31
CA ARG A 138 -13.86 3.72 -38.68
C ARG A 138 -13.54 5.21 -38.68
#